data_AF-A0A8X6KDC5-F1
#
_entry.id   AF-A0A8X6KDC5-F1
#
_cell.length_a   1.000
_cell.length_b   1.000
_cell.length_c   1.000
_cell.angle_alpha   90.00
_cell.angle_beta   90.00
_cell.angle_gamma   90.00
#
_symmetry.space_group_name_H-M   'P 1'
#
loop_
_entity.id
_entity.type
_entity.pdbx_description
1 polymer ?
#
loop_
_entity_poly.entity_id
_entity_poly.type
_entity_poly.pdbx_seq_one_letter_code
_entity_poly.pdbx_strand_id
1 'polypeptide(L)'
;MFENATKEDLVTVLIEMGETVDLDLGIMDLKQKLMLSKAYLEDEEFVRNILATTIEDRIEKEEDRKKERRRKTEEFRKKAEEPRLERKQELELEIIEVTRWKAEKEARIREARHKDVKEARLRAEEEARLKVEEEARLKAQEEARLKAHEVARLMAHEETRLKAQEDAKAVEERRKAQEERKINERIALCGRRDEIGERKMACARADATGSRKIQNENESRRTEVLTRR
;
A
#
# COMPACT_ATOMS: atom_id res chain seq x y z
N MET A 1 -52.27 86.23 -21.91
CA MET A 1 -51.05 86.71 -22.62
C MET A 1 -49.83 86.74 -21.72
N PHE A 2 -49.89 87.31 -20.51
CA PHE A 2 -48.72 87.45 -19.62
C PHE A 2 -48.57 86.36 -18.55
N GLU A 3 -49.04 85.13 -18.80
CA GLU A 3 -48.90 84.03 -17.84
C GLU A 3 -47.43 83.64 -17.76
N ASN A 4 -46.89 83.55 -16.55
CA ASN A 4 -45.47 83.27 -16.26
C ASN A 4 -44.45 84.31 -16.78
N ALA A 5 -44.91 85.45 -17.31
CA ALA A 5 -44.04 86.56 -17.70
C ALA A 5 -43.50 87.28 -16.44
N THR A 6 -42.18 87.33 -16.29
CA THR A 6 -41.54 88.11 -15.23
C THR A 6 -41.17 89.51 -15.71
N LYS A 7 -40.69 90.34 -14.78
CA LYS A 7 -40.20 91.69 -15.07
C LYS A 7 -39.14 91.69 -16.17
N GLU A 8 -38.25 90.70 -16.17
CA GLU A 8 -37.12 90.62 -17.11
C GLU A 8 -37.59 90.28 -18.54
N ASP A 9 -38.57 89.38 -18.70
CA ASP A 9 -39.10 89.05 -20.03
C ASP A 9 -39.81 90.26 -20.65
N LEU A 10 -40.64 90.94 -19.84
CA LEU A 10 -41.40 92.11 -20.30
C LEU A 10 -40.49 93.27 -20.70
N VAL A 11 -39.41 93.48 -19.94
CA VAL A 11 -38.38 94.48 -20.28
C VAL A 11 -37.65 94.09 -21.57
N THR A 12 -37.32 92.81 -21.75
CA THR A 12 -36.63 92.32 -22.95
C THR A 12 -37.48 92.54 -24.21
N VAL A 13 -38.77 92.16 -24.17
CA VAL A 13 -39.69 92.38 -25.28
C VAL A 13 -39.90 93.86 -25.59
N LEU A 14 -40.04 94.73 -24.57
CA LEU A 14 -40.16 96.18 -24.78
C LEU A 14 -38.92 96.79 -25.43
N ILE A 15 -37.72 96.34 -25.06
CA ILE A 15 -36.45 96.78 -25.67
C ILE A 15 -36.33 96.28 -27.11
N GLU A 16 -36.71 95.04 -27.39
CA GLU A 16 -36.71 94.47 -28.74
C GLU A 16 -37.69 95.18 -29.69
N MET A 17 -38.78 95.73 -29.14
CA MET A 17 -39.73 96.59 -29.87
C MET A 17 -39.26 98.04 -30.00
N GLY A 18 -38.08 98.39 -29.46
CA GLY A 18 -37.48 99.73 -29.58
C GLY A 18 -38.03 100.78 -28.61
N GLU A 19 -38.76 100.38 -27.57
CA GLU A 19 -39.24 101.30 -26.52
C GLU A 19 -38.18 101.52 -25.43
N THR A 20 -38.05 102.76 -24.95
CA THR A 20 -37.17 103.08 -23.82
C THR A 20 -37.83 102.67 -22.51
N VAL A 21 -37.19 101.74 -21.78
CA VAL A 21 -37.73 101.18 -20.54
C VAL A 21 -36.89 101.60 -19.33
N ASP A 22 -37.53 102.21 -18.34
CA ASP A 22 -36.92 102.44 -17.03
C ASP A 22 -36.96 101.14 -16.20
N LEU A 23 -35.80 100.65 -15.78
CA LEU A 23 -35.66 99.37 -15.07
C LEU A 23 -36.37 99.34 -13.71
N ASP A 24 -36.76 100.49 -13.17
CA ASP A 24 -37.44 100.61 -11.87
C ASP A 24 -38.95 100.38 -11.94
N LEU A 25 -39.53 100.33 -13.14
CA LEU A 25 -40.97 100.13 -13.34
C LEU A 25 -41.46 98.80 -12.75
N GLY A 26 -42.67 98.80 -12.20
CA GLY A 26 -43.34 97.61 -11.70
C GLY A 26 -43.76 96.67 -12.84
N ILE A 27 -43.94 95.39 -12.54
CA ILE A 27 -44.43 94.39 -13.51
C ILE A 27 -45.77 94.82 -14.12
N MET A 28 -46.65 95.44 -13.33
CA MET A 28 -47.93 95.96 -13.80
C MET A 28 -47.76 97.12 -14.79
N ASP A 29 -46.86 98.05 -14.50
CA ASP A 29 -46.60 99.22 -15.35
C ASP A 29 -45.98 98.80 -16.69
N LEU A 30 -45.10 97.80 -16.67
CA LEU A 30 -44.50 97.22 -17.87
C LEU A 30 -45.53 96.49 -18.75
N LYS A 31 -46.43 95.72 -18.13
CA LYS A 31 -47.55 95.09 -18.85
C LYS A 31 -48.45 96.15 -19.48
N GLN A 32 -48.74 97.23 -18.76
CA GLN A 32 -49.58 98.31 -19.26
C GLN A 32 -48.91 99.08 -20.40
N LYS A 33 -47.59 99.36 -20.32
CA LYS A 33 -46.83 99.93 -21.43
C LYS A 33 -46.83 99.03 -22.66
N LEU A 34 -46.63 97.73 -22.49
CA LEU A 34 -46.66 96.78 -23.61
C LEU A 34 -48.02 96.76 -24.31
N MET A 35 -49.11 96.81 -23.54
CA MET A 35 -50.49 96.86 -24.06
C MET A 35 -50.83 98.17 -24.78
N LEU A 36 -50.11 99.26 -24.48
CA LEU A 36 -50.28 100.58 -25.10
C LEU A 36 -49.23 100.85 -26.20
N SER A 37 -48.29 99.92 -26.41
CA SER A 37 -47.25 100.06 -27.43
C SER A 37 -47.86 100.04 -28.83
N LYS A 38 -47.25 100.82 -29.73
CA LYS A 38 -47.71 100.90 -31.12
C LYS A 38 -47.65 99.53 -31.83
N ALA A 39 -46.65 98.72 -31.47
CA ALA A 39 -46.46 97.37 -32.00
C ALA A 39 -47.59 96.40 -31.60
N TYR A 40 -48.12 96.51 -30.37
CA TYR A 40 -49.26 95.69 -29.91
C TYR A 40 -50.57 96.05 -30.62
N LEU A 41 -50.76 97.34 -30.94
CA LEU A 41 -51.94 97.82 -31.67
C LEU A 41 -51.92 97.46 -33.15
N GLU A 42 -50.74 97.19 -33.72
CA GLU A 42 -50.56 96.78 -35.11
C GLU A 42 -50.65 95.25 -35.27
N ASP A 43 -50.01 94.45 -34.40
CA ASP A 43 -50.07 92.99 -34.44
C ASP A 43 -49.94 92.38 -33.03
N GLU A 44 -51.06 91.97 -32.46
CA GLU A 44 -51.12 91.34 -31.13
C GLU A 44 -50.45 89.96 -31.11
N GLU A 45 -50.52 89.20 -32.21
CA GLU A 45 -49.91 87.86 -32.29
C GLU A 45 -48.39 87.96 -32.33
N PHE A 46 -47.85 88.99 -32.99
CA PHE A 46 -46.41 89.26 -33.02
C PHE A 46 -45.84 89.45 -31.60
N VAL A 47 -46.48 90.29 -30.77
CA VAL A 47 -46.03 90.52 -29.38
C VAL A 47 -46.22 89.28 -28.52
N ARG A 48 -47.27 88.46 -28.76
CA ARG A 48 -47.46 87.16 -28.09
C ARG A 48 -46.35 86.18 -28.43
N ASN A 49 -45.94 86.10 -29.69
CA ASN A 49 -44.91 85.17 -30.13
C ASN A 49 -43.52 85.55 -29.60
N ILE A 50 -43.18 86.84 -29.59
CA ILE A 50 -41.91 87.32 -28.99
C ILE A 50 -41.89 87.07 -27.48
N LEU A 51 -43.01 87.33 -26.80
CA LEU A 51 -43.11 87.04 -25.37
C LEU A 51 -43.08 85.54 -25.08
N ALA A 52 -43.73 84.71 -25.90
CA ALA A 52 -43.71 83.26 -25.74
C ALA A 52 -42.30 82.69 -25.93
N THR A 53 -41.59 83.10 -26.97
CA THR A 53 -40.21 82.66 -27.25
C THR A 53 -39.22 83.07 -26.15
N THR A 54 -39.29 84.30 -25.65
CA THR A 54 -38.44 84.77 -24.53
C THR A 54 -38.71 84.00 -23.22
N ILE A 55 -39.99 83.69 -22.94
CA ILE A 55 -40.37 82.87 -21.78
C ILE A 55 -39.90 81.43 -21.95
N GLU A 56 -40.09 80.82 -23.13
CA GLU A 56 -39.64 79.47 -23.46
C GLU A 56 -38.11 79.34 -23.33
N ASP A 57 -37.35 80.26 -23.92
CA ASP A 57 -35.89 80.31 -23.82
C ASP A 57 -35.40 80.36 -22.36
N ARG A 58 -36.08 81.12 -21.50
CA ARG A 58 -35.73 81.17 -20.08
C ARG A 58 -36.06 79.88 -19.36
N ILE A 59 -37.24 79.30 -19.63
CA ILE A 59 -37.65 78.03 -19.04
C ILE A 59 -36.66 76.93 -19.42
N GLU A 60 -36.28 76.84 -20.69
CA GLU A 60 -35.29 75.88 -21.18
C GLU A 60 -33.93 76.08 -20.50
N LYS A 61 -33.44 77.31 -20.39
CA LYS A 61 -32.19 77.63 -19.66
C LYS A 61 -32.25 77.22 -18.18
N GLU A 62 -33.37 77.45 -17.51
CA GLU A 62 -33.58 77.01 -16.12
C GLU A 62 -33.68 75.49 -15.99
N GLU A 63 -34.33 74.82 -16.94
CA GLU A 63 -34.36 73.36 -17.00
C GLU A 63 -32.98 72.76 -17.24
N ASP A 64 -32.17 73.34 -18.12
CA ASP A 64 -30.81 72.89 -18.37
C ASP A 64 -29.90 73.09 -17.17
N ARG A 65 -30.02 74.23 -16.47
CA ARG A 65 -29.38 74.43 -15.16
C ARG A 65 -29.81 73.39 -14.14
N LYS A 66 -31.10 73.05 -14.09
CA LYS A 66 -31.63 71.99 -13.21
C LYS A 66 -31.09 70.61 -13.60
N LYS A 67 -31.05 70.27 -14.90
CA LYS A 67 -30.47 69.02 -15.41
C LYS A 67 -28.98 68.94 -15.09
N GLU A 68 -28.25 70.03 -15.24
CA GLU A 68 -26.83 70.09 -14.91
C GLU A 68 -26.58 69.88 -13.40
N ARG A 69 -27.39 70.51 -12.54
CA ARG A 69 -27.35 70.26 -11.09
C ARG A 69 -27.62 68.79 -10.76
N ARG A 70 -28.60 68.17 -11.42
CA ARG A 70 -28.89 66.73 -11.25
C ARG A 70 -27.72 65.87 -11.70
N ARG A 71 -27.15 66.12 -12.89
CA ARG A 71 -25.96 65.44 -13.41
C ARG A 71 -24.79 65.56 -12.45
N LYS A 72 -24.46 66.76 -11.97
CA LYS A 72 -23.40 66.99 -10.98
C LYS A 72 -23.67 66.20 -9.69
N THR A 73 -24.91 66.19 -9.21
CA THR A 73 -25.28 65.45 -8.00
C THR A 73 -25.15 63.93 -8.20
N GLU A 74 -25.59 63.40 -9.33
CA GLU A 74 -25.45 61.98 -9.69
C GLU A 74 -23.99 61.59 -9.90
N GLU A 75 -23.20 62.45 -10.53
CA GLU A 75 -21.76 62.24 -10.73
C GLU A 75 -21.03 62.21 -9.40
N PHE A 76 -21.36 63.13 -8.47
CA PHE A 76 -20.86 63.07 -7.10
C PHE A 76 -21.26 61.78 -6.39
N ARG A 77 -22.51 61.32 -6.57
CA ARG A 77 -22.98 60.05 -6.01
C ARG A 77 -22.20 58.86 -6.58
N LYS A 78 -22.04 58.78 -7.90
CA LYS A 78 -21.27 57.72 -8.58
C LYS A 78 -19.81 57.72 -8.14
N LYS A 79 -19.16 58.89 -8.13
CA LYS A 79 -17.78 59.06 -7.66
C LYS A 79 -17.59 58.67 -6.19
N ALA A 80 -18.62 58.77 -5.36
CA ALA A 80 -18.58 58.31 -3.98
C ALA A 80 -18.88 56.80 -3.83
N GLU A 81 -19.62 56.21 -4.76
CA GLU A 81 -20.02 54.80 -4.74
C GLU A 81 -18.99 53.87 -5.40
N GLU A 82 -18.39 54.30 -6.50
CA GLU A 82 -17.34 53.60 -7.25
C GLU A 82 -16.21 53.07 -6.34
N PRO A 83 -15.53 53.88 -5.51
CA PRO A 83 -14.48 53.37 -4.63
C PRO A 83 -15.01 52.43 -3.53
N ARG A 84 -16.31 52.52 -3.19
CA ARG A 84 -16.92 51.56 -2.24
C ARG A 84 -17.14 50.20 -2.90
N LEU A 85 -17.49 50.19 -4.19
CA LEU A 85 -17.67 48.97 -4.95
C LEU A 85 -16.33 48.30 -5.23
N GLU A 86 -15.31 49.07 -5.62
CA GLU A 86 -13.94 48.59 -5.81
C GLU A 86 -13.40 47.94 -4.52
N ARG A 87 -13.52 48.63 -3.37
CA ARG A 87 -13.12 48.06 -2.07
C ARG A 87 -13.87 46.78 -1.71
N LYS A 88 -15.16 46.69 -2.05
CA LYS A 88 -15.94 45.46 -1.83
C LYS A 88 -15.40 44.31 -2.69
N GLN A 89 -15.11 44.58 -3.96
CA GLN A 89 -14.53 43.58 -4.86
C GLN A 89 -13.14 43.13 -4.40
N GLU A 90 -12.29 44.07 -3.95
CA GLU A 90 -10.98 43.75 -3.38
C GLU A 90 -11.10 42.85 -2.14
N LEU A 91 -12.01 43.17 -1.22
CA LEU A 91 -12.25 42.35 -0.03
C LEU A 91 -12.79 40.97 -0.39
N GLU A 92 -13.68 40.86 -1.37
CA GLU A 92 -14.18 39.58 -1.86
C GLU A 92 -13.04 38.73 -2.45
N LEU A 93 -12.15 39.33 -3.24
CA LEU A 93 -10.98 38.65 -3.79
C LEU A 93 -10.01 38.21 -2.69
N GLU A 94 -9.74 39.05 -1.70
CA GLU A 94 -8.88 38.72 -0.56
C GLU A 94 -9.46 37.55 0.25
N ILE A 95 -10.78 37.53 0.49
CA ILE A 95 -11.46 36.41 1.14
C ILE A 95 -11.30 35.13 0.31
N ILE A 96 -11.45 35.19 -1.01
CA ILE A 96 -11.26 34.04 -1.91
C ILE A 96 -9.81 33.53 -1.83
N GLU A 97 -8.82 34.41 -1.82
CA GLU A 97 -7.40 34.01 -1.71
C GLU A 97 -7.08 33.38 -0.37
N VAL A 98 -7.54 33.98 0.73
CA VAL A 98 -7.33 33.46 2.09
C VAL A 98 -8.01 32.09 2.25
N THR A 99 -9.21 31.92 1.72
CA THR A 99 -9.92 30.63 1.77
C THR A 99 -9.21 29.57 0.93
N ARG A 100 -8.73 29.92 -0.27
CA ARG A 100 -7.92 29.01 -1.11
C ARG A 100 -6.63 28.58 -0.40
N TRP A 101 -5.89 29.52 0.18
CA TRP A 101 -4.66 29.22 0.91
C TRP A 101 -4.91 28.30 2.10
N LYS A 102 -5.99 28.52 2.86
CA LYS A 102 -6.40 27.63 3.96
C LYS A 102 -6.71 26.21 3.44
N ALA A 103 -7.51 26.11 2.38
CA ALA A 103 -7.87 24.83 1.78
C ALA A 103 -6.65 24.07 1.24
N GLU A 104 -5.72 24.76 0.57
CA GLU A 104 -4.47 24.17 0.10
C GLU A 104 -3.60 23.68 1.26
N LYS A 105 -3.45 24.48 2.32
CA LYS A 105 -2.71 24.10 3.52
C LYS A 105 -3.29 22.85 4.17
N GLU A 106 -4.61 22.79 4.32
CA GLU A 106 -5.30 21.62 4.85
C GLU A 106 -5.17 20.39 3.94
N ALA A 107 -5.22 20.57 2.61
CA ALA A 107 -4.99 19.49 1.65
C ALA A 107 -3.58 18.91 1.78
N ARG A 108 -2.54 19.76 1.91
CA ARG A 108 -1.17 19.31 2.15
C ARG A 108 -1.03 18.51 3.45
N ILE A 109 -1.67 18.96 4.53
CA ILE A 109 -1.67 18.22 5.81
C ILE A 109 -2.39 16.88 5.65
N ARG A 110 -3.52 16.84 4.94
CA ARG A 110 -4.27 15.60 4.68
C ARG A 110 -3.47 14.62 3.83
N GLU A 111 -2.78 15.10 2.80
CA GLU A 111 -1.93 14.27 1.95
C GLU A 111 -0.75 13.69 2.73
N ALA A 112 -0.08 14.49 3.56
CA ALA A 112 0.99 14.03 4.44
C ALA A 112 0.51 12.93 5.38
N ARG A 113 -0.62 13.14 6.07
CA ARG A 113 -1.24 12.12 6.93
C ARG A 113 -1.57 10.84 6.17
N HIS A 114 -2.09 10.97 4.95
CA HIS A 114 -2.43 9.80 4.13
C HIS A 114 -1.18 9.03 3.67
N LYS A 115 -0.08 9.72 3.36
CA LYS A 115 1.22 9.08 3.08
C LYS A 115 1.74 8.33 4.31
N ASP A 116 1.74 8.96 5.47
CA ASP A 116 2.19 8.33 6.72
C ASP A 116 1.36 7.08 7.06
N VAL A 117 0.03 7.17 6.92
CA VAL A 117 -0.88 6.03 7.15
C VAL A 117 -0.64 4.92 6.12
N LYS A 118 -0.45 5.25 4.84
CA LYS A 118 -0.13 4.27 3.80
C LYS A 118 1.20 3.57 4.05
N GLU A 119 2.24 4.33 4.38
CA GLU A 119 3.55 3.76 4.70
C GLU A 119 3.49 2.87 5.95
N ALA A 120 2.80 3.30 7.01
CA ALA A 120 2.62 2.49 8.20
C ALA A 120 1.89 1.17 7.90
N ARG A 121 0.85 1.23 7.05
CA ARG A 121 0.13 0.02 6.61
C ARG A 121 1.02 -0.91 5.78
N LEU A 122 1.79 -0.39 4.83
CA LEU A 122 2.70 -1.17 4.01
C LEU A 122 3.78 -1.85 4.86
N ARG A 123 4.39 -1.12 5.80
CA ARG A 123 5.38 -1.70 6.73
C ARG A 123 4.78 -2.81 7.57
N ALA A 124 3.58 -2.62 8.12
CA ALA A 124 2.91 -3.64 8.92
C ALA A 124 2.56 -4.90 8.09
N GLU A 125 2.15 -4.71 6.82
CA GLU A 125 1.85 -5.81 5.92
C GLU A 125 3.11 -6.58 5.50
N GLU A 126 4.20 -5.87 5.17
CA GLU A 126 5.50 -6.49 4.87
C GLU A 126 6.06 -7.25 6.07
N GLU A 127 6.02 -6.66 7.27
CA GLU A 127 6.50 -7.31 8.49
C GLU A 127 5.67 -8.58 8.80
N ALA A 128 4.36 -8.53 8.61
CA ALA A 128 3.50 -9.70 8.76
C ALA A 128 3.82 -10.80 7.73
N ARG A 129 4.05 -10.44 6.46
CA ARG A 129 4.46 -11.40 5.43
C ARG A 129 5.80 -12.04 5.73
N LEU A 130 6.80 -11.24 6.13
CA LEU A 130 8.13 -11.73 6.47
C LEU A 130 8.10 -12.69 7.66
N LYS A 131 7.32 -12.38 8.71
CA LYS A 131 7.15 -13.28 9.86
C LYS A 131 6.57 -14.64 9.44
N VAL A 132 5.52 -14.63 8.62
CA VAL A 132 4.91 -15.87 8.12
C VAL A 132 5.88 -16.68 7.26
N GLU A 133 6.63 -16.02 6.38
CA GLU A 133 7.61 -16.67 5.50
C GLU A 133 8.81 -17.23 6.29
N GLU A 134 9.32 -16.47 7.27
CA GLU A 134 10.42 -16.91 8.14
C GLU A 134 10.01 -18.08 9.02
N GLU A 135 8.82 -18.03 9.64
CA GLU A 135 8.28 -19.15 10.40
C GLU A 135 8.10 -20.41 9.54
N ALA A 136 7.60 -20.26 8.31
CA ALA A 136 7.46 -21.38 7.37
C ALA A 136 8.82 -21.97 6.98
N ARG A 137 9.82 -21.12 6.73
CA ARG A 137 11.19 -21.55 6.41
C ARG A 137 11.85 -22.27 7.58
N LEU A 138 11.70 -21.75 8.80
CA LEU A 138 12.24 -22.37 10.02
C LEU A 138 11.60 -23.75 10.26
N LYS A 139 10.27 -23.85 10.17
CA LYS A 139 9.56 -25.14 10.30
C LYS A 139 10.04 -26.17 9.26
N ALA A 140 10.18 -25.75 7.99
CA ALA A 140 10.67 -26.63 6.94
C ALA A 140 12.13 -27.08 7.17
N GLN A 141 12.99 -26.17 7.65
CA GLN A 141 14.39 -26.49 7.97
C GLN A 141 14.50 -27.43 9.18
N GLU A 142 13.73 -27.20 10.24
CA GLU A 142 13.69 -28.07 11.41
C GLU A 142 13.18 -29.46 11.05
N GLU A 143 12.11 -29.56 10.27
CA GLU A 143 11.57 -30.84 9.81
C GLU A 143 12.58 -31.61 8.96
N ALA A 144 13.29 -30.92 8.05
CA ALA A 144 14.36 -31.53 7.26
C ALA A 144 15.53 -32.01 8.14
N ARG A 145 15.92 -31.23 9.16
CA ARG A 145 16.98 -31.60 10.11
C ARG A 145 16.58 -32.81 10.96
N LEU A 146 15.33 -32.85 11.44
CA LEU A 146 14.80 -33.98 12.20
C LEU A 146 14.77 -35.26 11.37
N LYS A 147 14.25 -35.20 10.13
CA LYS A 147 14.25 -36.34 9.20
C LYS A 147 15.68 -36.84 8.93
N ALA A 148 16.63 -35.95 8.67
CA ALA A 148 18.02 -36.33 8.46
C ALA A 148 18.64 -37.00 9.69
N HIS A 149 18.37 -36.47 10.89
CA HIS A 149 18.87 -37.06 12.14
C HIS A 149 18.22 -38.43 12.44
N GLU A 150 16.92 -38.59 12.20
CA GLU A 150 16.22 -39.86 12.37
C GLU A 150 16.76 -40.93 11.41
N VAL A 151 16.95 -40.59 10.14
CA VAL A 151 17.56 -41.48 9.14
C VAL A 151 18.96 -41.89 9.58
N ALA A 152 19.81 -40.95 10.00
CA ALA A 152 21.16 -41.27 10.48
C ALA A 152 21.14 -42.19 11.71
N ARG A 153 20.21 -41.97 12.66
CA ARG A 153 20.06 -42.82 13.85
C ARG A 153 19.58 -44.22 13.49
N LEU A 154 18.62 -44.34 12.57
CA LEU A 154 18.12 -45.63 12.10
C LEU A 154 19.21 -46.41 11.37
N MET A 155 19.96 -45.75 10.47
CA MET A 155 21.09 -46.37 9.77
C MET A 155 22.16 -46.87 10.75
N ALA A 156 22.54 -46.06 11.74
CA ALA A 156 23.51 -46.47 12.76
C ALA A 156 23.01 -47.64 13.64
N HIS A 157 21.72 -47.64 14.00
CA HIS A 157 21.12 -48.73 14.76
C HIS A 157 21.01 -50.01 13.92
N GLU A 158 20.65 -49.90 12.65
CA GLU A 158 20.58 -51.04 11.74
C GLU A 158 21.97 -51.63 11.46
N GLU A 159 22.97 -50.78 11.26
CA GLU A 159 24.36 -51.23 11.08
C GLU A 159 24.89 -51.97 12.33
N THR A 160 24.62 -51.45 13.54
CA THR A 160 25.02 -52.15 14.77
C THR A 160 24.27 -53.47 14.97
N ARG A 161 22.97 -53.52 14.62
CA ARG A 161 22.19 -54.76 14.66
C ARG A 161 22.69 -55.80 13.65
N LEU A 162 23.04 -55.38 12.43
CA LEU A 162 23.59 -56.25 11.39
C LEU A 162 24.95 -56.81 11.83
N LYS A 163 25.85 -55.96 12.32
CA LYS A 163 27.15 -56.39 12.88
C LYS A 163 26.97 -57.39 14.03
N ALA A 164 26.07 -57.13 14.97
CA ALA A 164 25.79 -58.05 16.07
C ALA A 164 25.20 -59.39 15.58
N GLN A 165 24.37 -59.38 14.54
CA GLN A 165 23.81 -60.60 13.94
C GLN A 165 24.89 -61.40 13.18
N GLU A 166 25.77 -60.73 12.45
CA GLU A 166 26.91 -61.33 11.77
C GLU A 166 27.88 -61.95 12.78
N ASP A 167 28.22 -61.23 13.84
CA ASP A 167 29.07 -61.74 14.93
C ASP A 167 28.42 -62.96 15.61
N ALA A 168 27.12 -62.92 15.88
CA ALA A 168 26.40 -64.05 16.46
C ALA A 168 26.42 -65.29 15.54
N LYS A 169 26.20 -65.11 14.24
CA LYS A 169 26.33 -66.19 13.25
C LYS A 169 27.75 -66.73 13.19
N ALA A 170 28.76 -65.86 13.18
CA ALA A 170 30.16 -66.27 13.18
C ALA A 170 30.54 -67.05 14.45
N VAL A 171 30.02 -66.68 15.62
CA VAL A 171 30.18 -67.43 16.86
C VAL A 171 29.49 -68.79 16.79
N GLU A 172 28.28 -68.85 16.23
CA GLU A 172 27.55 -70.11 16.05
C GLU A 172 28.28 -71.05 15.08
N GLU A 173 28.77 -70.54 13.96
CA GLU A 173 29.59 -71.31 13.01
C GLU A 173 30.89 -71.80 13.64
N ARG A 174 31.59 -70.95 14.40
CA ARG A 174 32.78 -71.36 15.16
C ARG A 174 32.45 -72.47 16.17
N ARG A 175 31.31 -72.38 16.85
CA ARG A 175 30.85 -73.41 17.77
C ARG A 175 30.54 -74.73 17.06
N LYS A 176 29.82 -74.69 15.93
CA LYS A 176 29.56 -75.86 15.08
C LYS A 176 30.85 -76.50 14.59
N ALA A 177 31.78 -75.71 14.06
CA ALA A 177 33.11 -76.19 13.67
C ALA A 177 33.90 -76.80 14.84
N GLN A 178 33.78 -76.23 16.05
CA GLN A 178 34.41 -76.80 17.24
C GLN A 178 33.75 -78.12 17.68
N GLU A 179 32.43 -78.23 17.59
CA GLU A 179 31.68 -79.45 17.87
C GLU A 179 32.01 -80.55 16.84
N GLU A 180 32.08 -80.23 15.55
CA GLU A 180 32.54 -81.13 14.50
C GLU A 180 33.99 -81.59 14.72
N ARG A 181 34.90 -80.69 15.12
CA ARG A 181 36.26 -81.05 15.51
C ARG A 181 36.29 -82.06 16.66
N LYS A 182 35.48 -81.84 17.71
CA LYS A 182 35.35 -82.78 18.84
C LYS A 182 34.80 -84.13 18.40
N ILE A 183 33.83 -84.16 17.48
CA ILE A 183 33.29 -85.40 16.90
C ILE A 183 34.37 -86.14 16.12
N ASN A 184 35.08 -85.46 15.22
CA ASN A 184 36.17 -86.04 14.44
C ASN A 184 37.30 -86.58 15.32
N GLU A 185 37.65 -85.87 16.40
CA GLU A 185 38.62 -86.35 17.39
C GLU A 185 38.12 -87.63 18.10
N ARG A 186 36.84 -87.68 18.48
CA ARG A 186 36.21 -88.89 19.03
C ARG A 186 36.23 -90.06 18.05
N ILE A 187 35.93 -89.82 16.77
CA ILE A 187 35.97 -90.83 15.72
C ILE A 187 37.40 -91.36 15.55
N ALA A 188 38.41 -90.47 15.51
CA ALA A 188 39.81 -90.86 15.42
C ALA A 188 40.30 -91.65 16.66
N LEU A 189 39.76 -91.36 17.84
CA LEU A 189 40.02 -92.15 19.05
C LEU A 189 39.34 -93.52 19.01
N CYS A 190 38.13 -93.63 18.45
CA CYS A 190 37.44 -94.90 18.23
C CYS A 190 38.20 -95.76 17.21
N GLY A 191 38.56 -95.20 16.06
CA GLY A 191 39.37 -95.90 15.06
C GLY A 191 40.71 -96.39 15.61
N ARG A 192 41.41 -95.59 16.41
CA ARG A 192 42.62 -96.05 17.12
C ARG A 192 42.35 -97.19 18.11
N ARG A 193 41.19 -97.17 18.78
CA ARG A 193 40.78 -98.24 19.71
C ARG A 193 40.46 -99.53 18.96
N ASP A 194 39.82 -99.42 17.79
CA ASP A 194 39.52 -100.53 16.90
C ASP A 194 40.81 -101.13 16.32
N GLU A 195 41.76 -100.31 15.86
CA GLU A 195 43.10 -100.77 15.44
C GLU A 195 43.87 -101.47 16.58
N ILE A 196 43.79 -100.96 17.82
CA ILE A 196 44.38 -101.62 18.99
C ILE A 196 43.66 -102.95 19.28
N GLY A 197 42.33 -102.99 19.14
CA GLY A 197 41.53 -104.21 19.28
C GLY A 197 41.90 -105.27 18.24
N GLU A 198 42.02 -104.88 16.98
CA GLU A 198 42.46 -105.73 15.88
C GLU A 198 43.89 -106.25 16.10
N ARG A 199 44.83 -105.39 16.52
CA ARG A 199 46.20 -105.80 16.85
C ARG A 199 46.26 -106.78 18.02
N LYS A 200 45.45 -106.57 19.08
CA LYS A 200 45.35 -107.52 20.21
C LYS A 200 44.76 -108.86 19.78
N MET A 201 43.72 -108.85 18.94
CA MET A 201 43.14 -110.06 18.36
C MET A 201 44.11 -110.78 17.41
N ALA A 202 44.98 -110.05 16.71
CA ALA A 202 46.06 -110.62 15.91
C ALA A 202 47.15 -111.26 16.78
N CYS A 203 47.59 -110.60 17.85
CA CYS A 203 48.52 -111.21 18.83
C CYS A 203 47.93 -112.47 19.47
N ALA A 204 46.67 -112.45 19.91
CA ALA A 204 46.04 -113.65 20.48
C ALA A 204 45.97 -114.82 19.48
N ARG A 205 45.80 -114.55 18.19
CA ARG A 205 45.88 -115.58 17.13
C ARG A 205 47.31 -116.11 16.92
N ALA A 206 48.32 -115.25 17.04
CA ALA A 206 49.73 -115.64 16.98
C ALA A 206 50.12 -116.51 18.20
N ASP A 207 49.66 -116.16 19.41
CA ASP A 207 49.92 -116.93 20.63
C ASP A 207 49.21 -118.29 20.62
N ALA A 208 47.99 -118.37 20.06
CA ALA A 208 47.28 -119.63 19.88
C ALA A 208 47.96 -120.55 18.85
N THR A 209 48.56 -120.00 17.80
CA THR A 209 49.32 -120.80 16.82
C THR A 209 50.69 -121.23 17.35
N GLY A 210 51.36 -120.39 18.13
CA GLY A 210 52.57 -120.75 18.86
C GLY A 210 52.34 -121.88 19.88
N SER A 211 51.27 -121.79 20.66
CA SER A 211 50.89 -122.84 21.62
C SER A 211 50.56 -124.17 20.94
N ARG A 212 49.90 -124.13 19.77
CA ARG A 212 49.57 -125.33 18.98
C ARG A 212 50.81 -125.99 18.38
N LYS A 213 51.85 -125.23 18.02
CA LYS A 213 53.16 -125.76 17.58
C LYS A 213 53.91 -126.48 18.71
N ILE A 214 53.91 -125.90 19.91
CA ILE A 214 54.58 -126.49 21.09
C ILE A 214 53.89 -127.80 21.53
N GLN A 215 52.56 -127.90 21.39
CA GLN A 215 51.84 -129.15 21.63
C GLN A 215 52.20 -130.25 20.61
N ASN A 216 52.25 -129.93 19.31
CA ASN A 216 52.64 -130.91 18.29
C ASN A 216 54.10 -131.35 18.40
N GLU A 217 55.02 -130.46 18.79
CA GLU A 217 56.42 -130.83 19.07
C GLU A 217 56.55 -131.71 20.31
N ASN A 218 55.75 -131.48 21.35
CA ASN A 218 55.71 -132.34 22.54
C ASN A 218 55.02 -133.70 22.29
N GLU A 219 54.04 -133.76 21.39
CA GLU A 219 53.45 -135.03 20.94
C GLU A 219 54.43 -135.83 20.06
N SER A 220 55.18 -135.18 19.16
CA SER A 220 56.26 -135.85 18.39
C SER A 220 57.39 -136.36 19.29
N ARG A 221 57.79 -135.59 20.31
CA ARG A 221 58.79 -136.04 21.30
C ARG A 221 58.26 -137.18 22.18
N ARG A 222 56.95 -137.26 22.44
CA ARG A 222 56.33 -138.37 23.19
C ARG A 222 56.23 -139.66 22.37
N THR A 223 56.04 -139.58 21.05
CA THR A 223 56.02 -140.77 20.18
C THR A 223 57.43 -141.31 19.88
N GLU A 224 58.47 -140.46 19.87
CA GLU A 224 59.87 -140.89 19.73
C GLU A 224 60.44 -141.62 20.97
N VAL A 225 59.92 -141.35 22.17
CA VAL A 225 60.39 -142.01 23.42
C VAL A 225 59.78 -143.40 23.63
N LEU A 226 58.65 -143.73 22.99
CA LEU A 226 57.93 -145.00 23.15
C LEU A 226 58.34 -146.10 22.15
N THR A 227 59.31 -145.84 21.27
CA THR A 227 59.80 -146.82 20.26
C THR A 227 61.23 -147.32 20.48
N ARG A 228 61.82 -147.05 21.66
CA ARG A 228 63.11 -147.62 22.11
C ARG A 228 63.00 -148.31 23.48
N ARG A 229 62.17 -149.35 23.59
CA ARG A 229 62.42 -150.55 24.41
C ARG A 229 61.33 -151.60 24.24
#